data_AF-A0A3P8TYR1-F1
#
_entry.id   AF-A0A3P8TYR1-F1
#
_cell.length_a   1.000
_cell.length_b   1.000
_cell.length_c   1.000
_cell.angle_alpha   90.00
_cell.angle_beta   90.00
_cell.angle_gamma   90.00
#
_symmetry.space_group_name_H-M   'P 1'
#
loop_
_entity.id
_entity.type
_entity.pdbx_description
1 polymer ?
#
loop_
_entity_poly.entity_id
_entity_poly.type
_entity_poly.pdbx_seq_one_letter_code
_entity_poly.pdbx_strand_id
1 'polypeptide(L)'
;MCELLQLVSHLNIIEGKSNFCMTIQGGESSNASKLLQDYTQVIQDITFHEENKLVDQEFPEDCSAFKIQQLLEDLTEPEVLKFLSVLGQELLECLYWRHGALRYMYCHTLHQRKYWIKKICML
;
A
#
# COMPACT_ATOMS: atom_id res chain seq x y z
N MET A 1 -18.29 -5.31 -7.81
CA MET A 1 -17.24 -5.30 -8.86
C MET A 1 -17.32 -4.05 -9.74
N CYS A 2 -18.49 -3.68 -10.28
CA CYS A 2 -18.66 -2.44 -11.06
C CYS A 2 -18.45 -1.14 -10.27
N GLU A 3 -18.88 -1.08 -9.00
CA GLU A 3 -18.71 0.13 -8.17
C GLU A 3 -17.24 0.38 -7.76
N LEU A 4 -16.48 -0.69 -7.49
CA LEU A 4 -15.03 -0.62 -7.23
C LEU A 4 -14.23 -0.16 -8.45
N LEU A 5 -14.61 -0.61 -9.66
CA LEU A 5 -13.99 -0.13 -10.90
C LEU A 5 -14.37 1.33 -11.22
N GLN A 6 -15.59 1.77 -10.86
CA GLN A 6 -15.96 3.18 -10.96
C GLN A 6 -15.16 4.06 -9.98
N LEU A 7 -14.92 3.57 -8.76
CA LEU A 7 -14.07 4.23 -7.78
C LEU A 7 -12.60 4.29 -8.25
N VAL A 8 -12.08 3.20 -8.82
CA VAL A 8 -10.76 3.15 -9.47
C VAL A 8 -10.68 4.11 -10.67
N SER A 9 -11.74 4.24 -11.45
CA SER A 9 -11.80 5.19 -12.58
C SER A 9 -11.87 6.67 -12.12
N HIS A 10 -12.53 6.94 -10.99
CA HIS A 10 -12.48 8.25 -10.33
C HIS A 10 -11.13 8.50 -9.65
N LEU A 11 -10.44 7.44 -9.23
CA LEU A 11 -9.06 7.43 -8.71
C LEU A 11 -7.97 7.41 -9.80
N ASN A 12 -8.32 7.59 -11.09
CA ASN A 12 -7.35 8.03 -12.12
C ASN A 12 -6.66 9.38 -11.77
N ILE A 13 -6.94 9.93 -10.59
CA ILE A 13 -6.09 10.82 -9.79
C ILE A 13 -4.64 10.28 -9.58
N ILE A 14 -4.29 9.07 -10.00
CA ILE A 14 -2.89 8.60 -10.04
C ILE A 14 -2.05 9.30 -11.15
N GLU A 15 -2.64 9.89 -12.20
CA GLU A 15 -1.93 10.87 -13.05
C GLU A 15 -1.88 12.28 -12.41
N GLY A 16 -2.61 12.49 -11.32
CA GLY A 16 -2.68 13.71 -10.54
C GLY A 16 -1.83 13.70 -9.26
N LYS A 17 -0.85 12.80 -9.14
CA LYS A 17 0.05 12.62 -7.97
C LYS A 17 0.70 13.91 -7.45
N SER A 18 0.71 15.00 -8.24
CA SER A 18 1.30 16.29 -7.85
C SER A 18 0.31 17.32 -7.26
N ASN A 19 -1.01 17.12 -7.36
CA ASN A 19 -1.99 18.19 -7.11
C ASN A 19 -2.80 18.04 -5.81
N PHE A 20 -2.77 16.87 -5.15
CA PHE A 20 -3.56 16.66 -3.92
C PHE A 20 -3.02 17.48 -2.73
N CYS A 21 -1.69 17.56 -2.59
CA CYS A 21 -1.02 18.35 -1.54
C CYS A 21 -1.34 19.86 -1.63
N MET A 22 -1.65 20.38 -2.82
CA MET A 22 -1.90 21.81 -3.05
C MET A 22 -3.32 22.29 -2.71
N THR A 23 -4.27 21.38 -2.45
CA THR A 23 -5.70 21.78 -2.29
C THR A 23 -6.11 22.04 -0.83
N ILE A 24 -5.27 21.66 0.15
CA ILE A 24 -5.57 21.82 1.59
C ILE A 24 -5.08 23.19 2.12
N GLN A 25 -5.41 24.29 1.44
CA GLN A 25 -5.20 25.64 1.98
C GLN A 25 -6.50 26.45 2.18
N GLY A 26 -7.67 25.89 1.88
CA GLY A 26 -8.93 26.66 1.93
C GLY A 26 -10.17 25.97 2.49
N GLY A 27 -10.10 24.71 2.96
CA GLY A 27 -11.25 23.94 3.44
C GLY A 27 -11.27 23.77 4.96
N GLU A 28 -12.46 23.83 5.56
CA GLU A 28 -12.70 23.59 6.99
C GLU A 28 -11.94 22.33 7.48
N SER A 29 -11.12 22.48 8.52
CA SER A 29 -10.13 21.49 8.98
C SER A 29 -10.71 20.10 9.27
N SER A 30 -11.99 20.02 9.65
CA SER A 30 -12.71 18.77 9.90
C SER A 30 -12.93 17.94 8.63
N ASN A 31 -13.24 18.59 7.50
CA ASN A 31 -13.53 17.91 6.24
C ASN A 31 -12.25 17.37 5.59
N ALA A 32 -11.16 18.13 5.68
CA ALA A 32 -9.84 17.70 5.23
C ALA A 32 -9.32 16.49 6.02
N SER A 33 -9.55 16.48 7.34
CA SER A 33 -9.17 15.37 8.22
C SER A 33 -9.85 14.07 7.81
N LYS A 34 -11.17 14.12 7.63
CA LYS A 34 -11.96 12.97 7.22
C LYS A 34 -11.54 12.46 5.84
N LEU A 35 -11.29 13.36 4.88
CA LEU A 35 -10.81 12.99 3.55
C LEU A 35 -9.46 12.25 3.60
N LEU A 36 -8.52 12.69 4.44
CA LEU A 36 -7.22 12.04 4.58
C LEU A 36 -7.32 10.66 5.25
N GLN A 37 -8.24 10.50 6.20
CA GLN A 37 -8.56 9.20 6.80
C GLN A 37 -9.17 8.26 5.76
N ASP A 38 -10.17 8.71 5.01
CA ASP A 38 -10.84 7.91 3.97
C ASP A 38 -9.85 7.51 2.86
N TYR A 39 -9.00 8.43 2.43
CA TYR A 39 -7.91 8.16 1.49
C TYR A 39 -6.98 7.05 2.01
N THR A 40 -6.51 7.19 3.24
CA THR A 40 -5.60 6.22 3.86
C THR A 40 -6.25 4.84 3.97
N GLN A 41 -7.55 4.79 4.30
CA GLN A 41 -8.29 3.54 4.41
C GLN A 41 -8.44 2.84 3.04
N VAL A 42 -8.73 3.59 1.98
CA VAL A 42 -8.78 3.06 0.61
C VAL A 42 -7.43 2.46 0.19
N ILE A 43 -6.32 3.15 0.48
CA ILE A 43 -4.97 2.61 0.18
C ILE A 43 -4.71 1.32 0.98
N GLN A 44 -5.10 1.26 2.25
CA GLN A 44 -4.98 0.05 3.05
C GLN A 44 -5.80 -1.11 2.47
N ASP A 45 -7.03 -0.87 2.04
CA ASP A 45 -7.92 -1.88 1.46
C ASP A 45 -7.39 -2.41 0.12
N ILE A 46 -6.93 -1.51 -0.78
CA ILE A 46 -6.35 -1.90 -2.07
C ILE A 46 -5.09 -2.73 -1.85
N THR A 47 -4.19 -2.27 -0.98
CA THR A 47 -2.92 -2.98 -0.73
C THR A 47 -3.16 -4.33 -0.06
N PHE A 48 -4.15 -4.43 0.83
CA PHE A 48 -4.56 -5.70 1.43
C PHE A 48 -5.13 -6.66 0.39
N HIS A 49 -5.97 -6.18 -0.54
CA HIS A 49 -6.50 -7.01 -1.61
C HIS A 49 -5.40 -7.58 -2.50
N GLU A 50 -4.47 -6.74 -2.96
CA GLU A 50 -3.37 -7.15 -3.83
C GLU A 50 -2.38 -8.09 -3.11
N GLU A 51 -2.17 -7.91 -1.81
CA GLU A 51 -1.42 -8.85 -0.97
C GLU A 51 -2.08 -10.22 -0.91
N ASN A 52 -3.39 -10.29 -0.66
CA ASN A 52 -4.10 -11.57 -0.63
C ASN A 52 -4.01 -12.29 -1.97
N LYS A 53 -4.01 -11.57 -3.09
CA LYS A 53 -3.76 -12.18 -4.41
C LYS A 53 -2.37 -12.81 -4.52
N LEU A 54 -1.34 -12.22 -3.91
CA LEU A 54 -0.01 -12.84 -3.87
C LEU A 54 -0.02 -14.12 -3.01
N VAL A 55 -0.77 -14.11 -1.90
CA VAL A 55 -0.95 -15.28 -1.03
C VAL A 55 -1.67 -16.40 -1.79
N ASP A 56 -2.78 -16.09 -2.47
CA ASP A 56 -3.57 -17.05 -3.26
C ASP A 56 -2.76 -17.66 -4.41
N GLN A 57 -1.79 -16.91 -4.94
CA GLN A 57 -0.89 -17.34 -6.01
C GLN A 57 0.39 -18.01 -5.48
N GLU A 58 0.50 -18.24 -4.17
CA GLU A 58 1.66 -18.83 -3.50
C GLU A 58 2.98 -18.07 -3.76
N PHE A 59 2.93 -16.74 -3.84
CA PHE A 59 4.09 -15.86 -4.04
C PHE A 59 4.96 -16.25 -5.26
N PRO A 60 4.47 -16.05 -6.51
CA PRO A 60 5.22 -16.36 -7.73
C PRO A 60 6.62 -15.70 -7.77
N GLU A 61 7.66 -16.49 -8.07
CA GLU A 61 9.08 -16.12 -7.90
C GLU A 61 9.56 -14.96 -8.78
N ASP A 62 8.91 -14.76 -9.93
CA ASP A 62 9.27 -13.80 -10.95
C ASP A 62 8.83 -12.37 -10.61
N CYS A 63 7.66 -12.22 -9.96
CA CYS A 63 7.02 -10.93 -9.75
C CYS A 63 6.77 -10.57 -8.28
N SER A 64 6.75 -11.53 -7.35
CA SER A 64 6.34 -11.26 -5.96
C SER A 64 7.19 -10.22 -5.25
N ALA A 65 8.52 -10.27 -5.40
CA ALA A 65 9.40 -9.30 -4.75
C ALA A 65 9.12 -7.88 -5.24
N PHE A 66 8.96 -7.71 -6.56
CA PHE A 66 8.64 -6.42 -7.16
C PHE A 66 7.25 -5.93 -6.73
N LYS A 67 6.24 -6.82 -6.74
CA LYS A 67 4.88 -6.45 -6.36
C LYS A 67 4.78 -6.05 -4.89
N ILE A 68 5.44 -6.77 -3.98
CA ILE A 68 5.48 -6.40 -2.55
C ILE A 68 6.18 -5.05 -2.37
N GLN A 69 7.25 -4.77 -3.14
CA GLN A 69 7.91 -3.47 -3.11
C GLN A 69 6.96 -2.34 -3.55
N GLN A 70 6.17 -2.53 -4.61
CA GLN A 70 5.16 -1.54 -5.02
C GLN A 70 4.13 -1.28 -3.92
N LEU A 71 3.63 -2.34 -3.27
CA LEU A 71 2.68 -2.20 -2.15
C LEU A 71 3.29 -1.43 -0.96
N LEU A 72 4.58 -1.61 -0.69
CA LEU A 72 5.30 -0.84 0.33
C LEU A 72 5.43 0.65 -0.05
N GLU A 73 5.71 0.94 -1.32
CA GLU A 73 5.78 2.31 -1.85
C GLU A 73 4.42 3.01 -1.76
N ASP A 74 3.33 2.31 -2.13
CA ASP A 74 1.96 2.83 -2.03
C ASP A 74 1.56 3.16 -0.57
N LEU A 75 2.05 2.39 0.42
CA LEU A 75 1.82 2.67 1.84
C LEU A 75 2.74 3.76 2.43
N THR A 76 3.77 4.19 1.71
CA THR A 76 4.70 5.21 2.21
C THR A 76 4.05 6.60 2.24
N GLU A 77 3.22 6.92 1.25
CA GLU A 77 2.50 8.19 1.19
C GLU A 77 1.56 8.41 2.40
N PRO A 78 0.65 7.47 2.76
CA PRO A 78 -0.15 7.62 3.97
C PRO A 78 0.70 7.63 5.26
N GLU A 79 1.89 7.03 5.25
CA GLU A 79 2.81 7.13 6.38
C GLU A 79 3.34 8.55 6.57
N VAL A 80 3.58 9.32 5.50
CA VAL A 80 3.97 10.73 5.63
C VAL A 80 2.83 11.58 6.19
N LEU A 81 1.58 11.22 5.91
CA LEU A 81 0.40 11.91 6.47
C LEU A 81 0.28 11.77 8.00
N LYS A 82 0.98 10.79 8.62
CA LYS A 82 1.01 10.63 10.09
C LYS A 82 1.55 11.85 10.83
N PHE A 83 2.46 12.60 10.19
CA PHE A 83 3.06 13.79 10.78
C PHE A 83 2.06 14.93 10.97
N LEU A 84 0.87 14.84 10.35
CA LEU A 84 -0.19 15.82 10.49
C LEU A 84 -1.11 15.56 11.69
N SER A 85 -0.93 14.47 12.46
CA SER A 85 -1.80 14.06 13.59
C SER A 85 -3.30 13.86 13.23
N VAL A 86 -3.60 13.76 11.94
CA VAL A 86 -4.96 13.73 11.38
C VAL A 86 -5.58 12.32 11.34
N LEU A 87 -4.76 11.27 11.18
CA LEU A 87 -5.24 9.91 10.87
C LEU A 87 -5.96 9.22 12.04
N GLY A 88 -5.73 9.69 13.26
CA GLY A 88 -6.16 8.98 14.47
C GLY A 88 -5.26 7.78 14.78
N GLN A 89 -5.34 7.31 16.03
CA GLN A 89 -4.44 6.27 16.54
C GLN A 89 -4.67 4.90 15.88
N GLU A 90 -5.92 4.48 15.75
CA GLU A 90 -6.27 3.16 15.21
C GLU A 90 -5.79 2.99 13.76
N LEU A 91 -6.05 3.98 12.90
CA LEU A 91 -5.66 3.92 11.49
C LEU A 91 -4.14 3.95 11.31
N LEU A 92 -3.43 4.68 12.19
CA LEU A 92 -1.97 4.72 12.22
C LEU A 92 -1.37 3.39 12.68
N GLU A 93 -1.94 2.77 13.72
CA GLU A 93 -1.53 1.43 14.15
C GLU A 93 -1.75 0.42 13.02
N CYS A 94 -2.93 0.41 12.39
CA CYS A 94 -3.22 -0.43 11.22
C CYS A 94 -2.17 -0.24 10.11
N LEU A 95 -1.81 1.01 9.81
CA LEU A 95 -0.81 1.32 8.80
C LEU A 95 0.56 0.70 9.15
N TYR A 96 0.99 0.78 10.41
CA TYR A 96 2.25 0.15 10.84
C TYR A 96 2.19 -1.38 10.77
N TRP A 97 1.07 -1.99 11.17
CA TRP A 97 0.88 -3.44 11.06
C TRP A 97 0.95 -3.89 9.59
N ARG A 98 0.26 -3.18 8.68
CA ARG A 98 0.29 -3.42 7.23
C ARG A 98 1.71 -3.32 6.69
N HIS A 99 2.43 -2.24 7.02
CA HIS A 99 3.79 -2.02 6.54
C HIS A 99 4.75 -3.11 7.06
N GLY A 100 4.60 -3.52 8.33
CA GLY A 100 5.38 -4.61 8.93
C GLY A 100 5.15 -5.96 8.24
N ALA A 101 3.90 -6.30 7.97
CA ALA A 101 3.53 -7.55 7.29
C ALA A 101 4.15 -7.62 5.88
N LEU A 102 4.04 -6.56 5.08
CA LEU A 102 4.61 -6.53 3.74
C LEU A 102 6.15 -6.59 3.77
N ARG A 103 6.82 -5.92 4.71
CA ARG A 103 8.29 -6.03 4.87
C ARG A 103 8.69 -7.47 5.20
N TYR A 104 7.93 -8.15 6.06
CA TYR A 104 8.17 -9.57 6.37
C TYR A 104 8.03 -10.43 5.12
N MET A 105 6.93 -10.27 4.36
CA MET A 105 6.71 -11.01 3.12
C MET A 105 7.81 -10.75 2.08
N TYR A 106 8.27 -9.51 1.94
CA TYR A 106 9.37 -9.16 1.04
C TYR A 106 10.65 -9.91 1.40
N CYS A 107 11.05 -9.85 2.68
CA CYS A 107 12.22 -10.57 3.19
C CYS A 107 12.09 -12.08 2.99
N HIS A 108 10.91 -12.64 3.25
CA HIS A 108 10.63 -14.06 3.04
C HIS A 108 10.79 -14.46 1.57
N THR A 109 10.17 -13.72 0.64
CA THR A 109 10.26 -13.95 -0.81
C THR A 109 11.72 -13.90 -1.30
N LEU A 110 12.49 -12.91 -0.85
CA LEU A 110 13.92 -12.82 -1.20
C LEU A 110 14.74 -13.99 -0.64
N HIS A 111 14.44 -14.45 0.57
CA HIS A 111 15.12 -15.59 1.18
C HIS A 111 14.85 -16.88 0.41
N GLN A 112 13.59 -17.14 0.05
CA GLN A 112 13.20 -18.28 -0.78
C GLN A 112 13.94 -18.26 -2.13
N ARG A 113 13.97 -17.11 -2.82
CA ARG A 113 14.70 -16.96 -4.09
C ARG A 113 16.19 -17.29 -3.96
N LYS A 114 16.85 -16.81 -2.90
CA LYS A 114 18.27 -17.13 -2.63
C LYS A 114 18.49 -18.63 -2.40
N TYR A 115 17.57 -19.29 -1.71
CA TYR A 115 17.61 -20.73 -1.48
C TYR A 115 17.47 -21.51 -2.79
N TRP A 116 16.50 -21.14 -3.64
CA TRP A 116 16.31 -21.76 -4.95
C TRP A 116 17.52 -21.62 -5.86
N ILE A 117 18.10 -20.42 -5.97
CA ILE A 117 19.31 -20.20 -6.79
C ILE A 117 20.48 -21.06 -6.29
N LYS A 118 20.69 -21.14 -4.97
CA LYS A 118 21.71 -22.01 -4.38
C LYS A 118 21.47 -23.48 -4.71
N LYS A 119 20.22 -23.96 -4.64
CA LYS A 119 19.86 -25.35 -4.96
C LYS A 119 20.10 -25.69 -6.44
N ILE A 120 19.82 -24.75 -7.35
CA ILE A 120 20.00 -24.95 -8.80
C ILE A 120 21.48 -24.87 -9.21
N CYS A 121 22.24 -23.90 -8.69
CA CYS A 121 23.64 -23.70 -9.07
C CYS A 121 24.64 -24.63 -8.35
N MET A 122 24.18 -25.48 -7.42
CA MET A 122 24.97 -26.55 -6.81
C MET A 122 24.74 -27.92 -7.48
N LEU A 123 24.10 -27.94 -8.65
CA LEU A 123 24.07 -29.06 -9.62
C LEU A 123 25.07 -28.79 -10.75
#